data_AF-A0A929JA56-F1
#
_entry.id   AF-A0A929JA56-F1
#
_cell.length_a   1.000
_cell.length_b   1.000
_cell.length_c   1.000
_cell.angle_alpha   90.00
_cell.angle_beta   90.00
_cell.angle_gamma   90.00
#
_symmetry.space_group_name_H-M   'P 1'
#
loop_
_entity.id
_entity.type
_entity.pdbx_description
1 polymer ?
#
loop_
_entity_poly.entity_id
_entity_poly.type
_entity_poly.pdbx_seq_one_letter_code
_entity_poly.pdbx_strand_id
1 'polypeptide(L)'
;DDYFGGERDILRAGSCSVAYTSVSVLKSIAENVPFYIPEELLELEAVRESAVEDFLPRLRETSGERPPFIYTHGFNISFDRGCRRASELQRSLGLGGRFVLFSWPSDGVIVNYTQDETDLYWSVEALQKTLADMIEEFGTGKVNVIAHSLGTRGTMLALVRLSIEHESVKKSSAGNQMFDQLVLLAADTDAGIFEQYLPYIKPLAKRITIYVSSYDSPLAASENLHGYPRLGQSGSHLKGLEGVEIIDVSDVPVQYPSGHLYHLYNRAVIDDLNQLLNGNKAAAERKHLKKDADNYWRLQPGDDI
;
A
#
# COMPACT_ATOMS: atom_id res chain seq x y z
N ASP A 1 -13.94 -13.26 16.66
CA ASP A 1 -13.40 -13.16 15.29
C ASP A 1 -13.34 -14.55 14.70
N ASP A 2 -14.33 -14.91 13.90
CA ASP A 2 -14.53 -16.28 13.40
C ASP A 2 -13.87 -16.55 12.03
N TYR A 3 -13.19 -15.56 11.43
CA TYR A 3 -12.64 -15.66 10.08
C TYR A 3 -11.18 -15.18 10.04
N PHE A 4 -10.29 -16.05 9.53
CA PHE A 4 -8.84 -15.85 9.36
C PHE A 4 -8.16 -15.28 10.62
N GLY A 5 -7.66 -16.16 11.49
CA GLY A 5 -7.04 -15.79 12.77
C GLY A 5 -5.78 -14.94 12.62
N GLY A 6 -5.26 -14.46 13.76
CA GLY A 6 -3.96 -13.75 13.81
C GLY A 6 -2.75 -14.66 13.56
N GLU A 7 -2.93 -15.98 13.63
CA GLU A 7 -1.84 -16.95 13.46
C GLU A 7 -1.58 -17.31 11.99
N ARG A 8 -0.41 -17.90 11.73
CA ARG A 8 -0.06 -18.48 10.42
C ARG A 8 -1.02 -19.62 10.09
N ASP A 9 -1.55 -19.62 8.88
CA ASP A 9 -2.40 -20.68 8.34
C ASP A 9 -2.13 -20.85 6.84
N ILE A 10 -2.71 -21.87 6.20
CA ILE A 10 -2.68 -22.01 4.75
C ILE A 10 -3.25 -20.76 4.05
N LEU A 11 -2.78 -20.46 2.84
CA LEU A 11 -3.32 -19.37 2.04
C LEU A 11 -4.81 -19.63 1.73
N ARG A 12 -5.64 -18.63 1.98
CA ARG A 12 -7.08 -18.65 1.69
C ARG A 12 -7.47 -17.42 0.88
N ALA A 13 -8.58 -17.49 0.18
CA ALA A 13 -9.08 -16.41 -0.66
C ALA A 13 -10.59 -16.20 -0.47
N GLY A 14 -11.06 -15.02 -0.86
CA GLY A 14 -12.47 -14.68 -0.72
C GLY A 14 -12.74 -13.20 -0.87
N SER A 15 -13.91 -12.78 -0.43
CA SER A 15 -14.32 -11.36 -0.40
C SER A 15 -14.79 -10.97 0.99
N CYS A 16 -14.39 -9.79 1.45
CA CYS A 16 -15.03 -9.11 2.58
C CYS A 16 -15.94 -7.98 2.09
N SER A 17 -17.13 -7.89 2.70
CA SER A 17 -18.11 -6.82 2.48
C SER A 17 -18.14 -5.94 3.73
N VAL A 18 -17.95 -4.64 3.55
CA VAL A 18 -17.94 -3.67 4.65
C VAL A 18 -19.15 -2.75 4.49
N ALA A 19 -19.97 -2.69 5.53
CA ALA A 19 -21.11 -1.78 5.61
C ALA A 19 -20.69 -0.46 6.25
N TYR A 20 -21.26 0.63 5.75
CA TYR A 20 -21.11 1.96 6.30
C TYR A 20 -22.33 2.27 7.16
N THR A 21 -22.12 2.67 8.41
CA THR A 21 -23.24 3.13 9.26
C THR A 21 -23.88 4.38 8.65
N SER A 22 -25.21 4.40 8.58
CA SER A 22 -25.97 5.39 7.81
C SER A 22 -25.78 6.86 8.24
N VAL A 23 -25.98 7.77 7.29
CA VAL A 23 -25.82 9.25 7.40
C VAL A 23 -26.64 9.89 8.54
N SER A 24 -27.74 9.26 8.99
CA SER A 24 -28.56 9.79 10.08
C SER A 24 -27.86 9.77 11.44
N VAL A 25 -27.05 8.74 11.72
CA VAL A 25 -26.21 8.64 12.93
C VAL A 25 -24.98 9.57 12.79
N LEU A 26 -24.44 9.67 11.58
CA LEU A 26 -23.36 10.61 11.25
C LEU A 26 -23.78 12.06 11.45
N LYS A 27 -25.02 12.46 11.14
CA LYS A 27 -25.50 13.84 11.33
C LYS A 27 -25.46 14.29 12.78
N SER A 28 -25.78 13.41 13.73
CA SER A 28 -25.72 13.71 15.16
C SER A 28 -24.28 13.76 15.73
N ILE A 29 -23.30 13.21 15.01
CA ILE A 29 -21.89 13.14 15.42
C ILE A 29 -21.05 14.20 14.69
N ALA A 30 -21.34 14.45 13.41
CA ALA A 30 -20.62 15.35 12.51
C ALA A 30 -20.68 16.83 12.89
N GLU A 31 -21.62 17.23 13.76
CA GLU A 31 -21.65 18.60 14.29
C GLU A 31 -20.47 18.90 15.23
N ASN A 32 -19.74 17.88 15.72
CA ASN A 32 -18.64 18.06 16.70
C ASN A 32 -17.39 17.17 16.47
N VAL A 33 -17.24 16.49 15.32
CA VAL A 33 -16.13 15.54 15.07
C VAL A 33 -15.28 16.00 13.87
N PRO A 34 -13.94 15.81 13.88
CA PRO A 34 -13.06 16.16 12.76
C PRO A 34 -13.51 15.52 11.43
N PHE A 35 -13.04 16.06 10.30
CA PHE A 35 -13.30 15.64 8.90
C PHE A 35 -12.96 14.16 8.55
N TYR A 36 -12.63 13.36 9.54
CA TYR A 36 -12.27 11.94 9.49
C TYR A 36 -13.53 11.08 9.73
N ILE A 37 -13.67 9.96 9.00
CA ILE A 37 -14.64 8.91 9.35
C ILE A 37 -13.92 7.93 10.29
N PRO A 38 -14.29 7.86 11.59
CA PRO A 38 -13.80 6.84 12.50
C PRO A 38 -13.86 5.44 11.91
N GLU A 39 -12.78 4.66 12.05
CA GLU A 39 -12.74 3.22 11.69
C GLU A 39 -13.86 2.44 12.39
N GLU A 40 -14.34 2.96 13.53
CA GLU A 40 -15.47 2.51 14.31
C GLU A 40 -16.83 2.64 13.61
N LEU A 41 -16.92 3.37 12.50
CA LEU A 41 -18.14 3.54 11.69
C LEU A 41 -18.18 2.60 10.46
N LEU A 42 -17.11 1.82 10.27
CA LEU A 42 -17.04 0.75 9.28
C LEU A 42 -17.22 -0.57 10.02
N GLU A 43 -18.17 -1.38 9.55
CA GLU A 43 -18.41 -2.70 10.10
C GLU A 43 -18.23 -3.76 9.01
N LEU A 44 -17.45 -4.80 9.31
CA LEU A 44 -17.35 -5.96 8.44
C LEU A 44 -18.67 -6.72 8.50
N GLU A 45 -19.42 -6.68 7.40
CA GLU A 45 -20.77 -7.27 7.30
C GLU A 45 -20.70 -8.77 6.97
N ALA A 46 -19.82 -9.13 6.03
CA ALA A 46 -19.72 -10.52 5.58
C ALA A 46 -18.32 -10.85 5.08
N VAL A 47 -17.89 -12.08 5.35
CA VAL A 47 -16.74 -12.73 4.74
C VAL A 47 -17.25 -13.93 3.95
N ARG A 48 -16.89 -14.01 2.67
CA ARG A 48 -17.23 -15.14 1.79
C ARG A 48 -15.95 -15.75 1.26
N GLU A 49 -15.60 -16.93 1.78
CA GLU A 49 -14.47 -17.70 1.27
C GLU A 49 -14.74 -18.20 -0.16
N SER A 50 -13.68 -18.32 -0.95
CA SER A 50 -13.67 -18.98 -2.25
C SER A 50 -12.44 -19.87 -2.36
N ALA A 51 -12.45 -20.79 -3.33
CA ALA A 51 -11.25 -21.50 -3.70
C ALA A 51 -10.18 -20.48 -4.18
N VAL A 52 -8.90 -20.76 -3.89
CA VAL A 52 -7.80 -19.85 -4.22
C VAL A 52 -7.65 -19.73 -5.74
N GLU A 53 -7.81 -20.86 -6.43
CA GLU A 53 -7.79 -20.97 -7.89
C GLU A 53 -8.90 -20.17 -8.59
N ASP A 54 -10.04 -19.95 -7.92
CA ASP A 54 -11.18 -19.21 -8.48
C ASP A 54 -11.06 -17.69 -8.25
N PHE A 55 -10.16 -17.26 -7.37
CA PHE A 55 -10.10 -15.88 -6.91
C PHE A 55 -9.71 -14.89 -8.01
N LEU A 56 -8.60 -15.14 -8.72
CA LEU A 56 -8.11 -14.25 -9.76
C LEU A 56 -8.99 -14.26 -11.03
N PRO A 57 -9.50 -15.41 -11.50
CA PRO A 57 -10.50 -15.43 -12.58
C PRO A 57 -11.74 -14.58 -12.26
N ARG A 58 -12.28 -14.68 -11.04
CA ARG A 58 -13.41 -13.84 -10.61
C ARG A 58 -13.04 -12.36 -10.55
N LEU A 59 -11.84 -12.03 -10.07
CA LEU A 59 -11.35 -10.66 -10.08
C LEU A 59 -11.30 -10.12 -11.51
N ARG A 60 -10.85 -10.91 -12.48
CA ARG A 60 -10.79 -10.53 -13.90
C ARG A 60 -12.16 -10.25 -14.50
N GLU A 61 -13.17 -11.05 -14.16
CA GLU A 61 -14.56 -10.79 -14.55
C GLU A 61 -15.03 -9.42 -14.02
N THR A 62 -14.70 -9.10 -12.76
CA THR A 62 -15.11 -7.82 -12.15
C THR A 62 -14.28 -6.62 -12.61
N SER A 63 -13.01 -6.81 -12.94
CA SER A 63 -12.12 -5.74 -13.39
C SER A 63 -12.37 -5.38 -14.86
N GLY A 64 -12.76 -6.38 -15.67
CA GLY A 64 -12.73 -6.28 -17.13
C GLY A 64 -11.32 -5.93 -17.59
N GLU A 65 -11.21 -5.00 -18.54
CA GLU A 65 -9.92 -4.51 -19.06
C GLU A 65 -9.17 -3.56 -18.11
N ARG A 66 -9.76 -3.21 -16.95
CA ARG A 66 -9.13 -2.28 -16.01
C ARG A 66 -7.99 -2.98 -15.25
N PRO A 67 -6.79 -2.37 -15.17
CA PRO A 67 -5.66 -2.87 -14.38
C PRO A 67 -6.04 -3.16 -12.92
N PRO A 68 -5.74 -4.36 -12.38
CA PRO A 68 -5.98 -4.68 -10.97
C PRO A 68 -4.93 -4.06 -10.05
N PHE A 69 -5.29 -3.94 -8.78
CA PHE A 69 -4.44 -3.49 -7.69
C PHE A 69 -4.38 -4.56 -6.61
N ILE A 70 -3.20 -4.77 -6.04
CA ILE A 70 -2.99 -5.50 -4.80
C ILE A 70 -2.45 -4.56 -3.73
N TYR A 71 -3.07 -4.60 -2.55
CA TYR A 71 -2.71 -3.79 -1.40
C TYR A 71 -2.27 -4.68 -0.24
N THR A 72 -1.04 -4.50 0.23
CA THR A 72 -0.50 -5.17 1.43
C THR A 72 -0.54 -4.21 2.61
N HIS A 73 -1.29 -4.57 3.67
CA HIS A 73 -1.43 -3.73 4.86
C HIS A 73 -0.20 -3.74 5.78
N GLY A 74 -0.15 -2.81 6.73
CA GLY A 74 0.91 -2.66 7.72
C GLY A 74 0.78 -3.53 8.98
N PHE A 75 1.59 -3.21 9.99
CA PHE A 75 1.66 -3.83 11.32
C PHE A 75 0.42 -3.55 12.18
N ASN A 76 0.10 -4.46 13.12
CA ASN A 76 -0.99 -4.36 14.09
C ASN A 76 -2.37 -4.21 13.40
N ILE A 77 -2.65 -5.13 12.47
CA ILE A 77 -3.89 -5.14 11.68
C ILE A 77 -4.52 -6.53 11.75
N SER A 78 -5.64 -6.67 12.47
CA SER A 78 -6.49 -7.86 12.36
C SER A 78 -7.09 -7.95 10.95
N PHE A 79 -7.50 -9.15 10.52
CA PHE A 79 -8.15 -9.33 9.22
C PHE A 79 -9.33 -8.36 9.01
N ASP A 80 -10.19 -8.24 10.02
CA ASP A 80 -11.33 -7.33 10.01
C ASP A 80 -10.90 -5.86 9.83
N ARG A 81 -9.93 -5.38 10.62
CA ARG A 81 -9.39 -4.01 10.47
C ARG A 81 -8.76 -3.81 9.09
N GLY A 82 -8.07 -4.83 8.58
CA GLY A 82 -7.48 -4.86 7.24
C GLY A 82 -8.53 -4.67 6.16
N CYS A 83 -9.62 -5.44 6.22
CA CYS A 83 -10.76 -5.33 5.30
C CYS A 83 -11.41 -3.94 5.35
N ARG A 84 -11.59 -3.36 6.54
CA ARG A 84 -12.17 -2.03 6.70
C ARG A 84 -11.29 -0.94 6.07
N ARG A 85 -9.98 -0.93 6.37
CA ARG A 85 -9.03 0.03 5.78
C ARG A 85 -8.86 -0.15 4.27
N ALA A 86 -8.80 -1.39 3.80
CA ALA A 86 -8.71 -1.71 2.38
C ALA A 86 -9.96 -1.25 1.61
N SER A 87 -11.15 -1.46 2.20
CA SER A 87 -12.41 -1.00 1.61
C SER A 87 -12.48 0.53 1.53
N GLU A 88 -12.00 1.23 2.55
CA GLU A 88 -11.96 2.69 2.55
C GLU A 88 -10.98 3.23 1.50
N LEU A 89 -9.79 2.64 1.37
CA LEU A 89 -8.85 2.99 0.31
C LEU A 89 -9.42 2.71 -1.09
N GLN A 90 -10.03 1.52 -1.27
CA GLN A 90 -10.68 1.13 -2.53
C GLN A 90 -11.75 2.15 -2.94
N ARG A 91 -12.60 2.55 -1.98
CA ARG A 91 -13.68 3.51 -2.21
C ARG A 91 -13.14 4.89 -2.55
N SER A 92 -12.22 5.41 -1.76
CA SER A 92 -11.62 6.73 -1.93
C SER A 92 -10.86 6.88 -3.26
N LEU A 93 -10.33 5.78 -3.80
CA LEU A 93 -9.64 5.74 -5.08
C LEU A 93 -10.52 5.24 -6.26
N GLY A 94 -11.80 4.92 -6.03
CA GLY A 94 -12.70 4.42 -7.09
C GLY A 94 -12.24 3.10 -7.71
N LEU A 95 -11.66 2.19 -6.93
CA LEU A 95 -11.04 0.94 -7.40
C LEU A 95 -11.98 -0.28 -7.30
N GLY A 96 -13.29 -0.05 -7.23
CA GLY A 96 -14.30 -1.09 -7.13
C GLY A 96 -14.20 -2.15 -8.25
N GLY A 97 -14.21 -3.43 -7.84
CA GLY A 97 -14.11 -4.59 -8.73
C GLY A 97 -12.71 -4.86 -9.28
N ARG A 98 -11.66 -4.21 -8.77
CA ARG A 98 -10.28 -4.44 -9.26
C ARG A 98 -9.22 -4.22 -8.17
N PHE A 99 -9.59 -4.38 -6.91
CA PHE A 99 -8.73 -4.12 -5.76
C PHE A 99 -8.72 -5.31 -4.81
N VAL A 100 -7.53 -5.83 -4.56
CA VAL A 100 -7.25 -7.00 -3.74
C VAL A 100 -6.54 -6.54 -2.47
N LEU A 101 -7.00 -7.03 -1.32
CA LEU A 101 -6.25 -6.97 -0.07
C LEU A 101 -5.42 -8.25 0.05
N PHE A 102 -4.10 -8.12 0.16
CA PHE A 102 -3.26 -9.19 0.69
C PHE A 102 -3.20 -9.04 2.21
N SER A 103 -3.88 -9.94 2.91
CA SER A 103 -3.88 -9.98 4.37
C SER A 103 -2.80 -10.94 4.88
N TRP A 104 -2.07 -10.53 5.91
CA TRP A 104 -1.06 -11.35 6.58
C TRP A 104 -1.27 -11.34 8.10
N PRO A 105 -0.74 -12.32 8.85
CA PRO A 105 -0.98 -12.47 10.28
C PRO A 105 -0.23 -11.39 11.07
N SER A 106 -0.89 -10.26 11.31
CA SER A 106 -0.31 -9.09 11.98
C SER A 106 -0.93 -8.82 13.35
N ASP A 107 -1.33 -9.91 14.05
CA ASP A 107 -1.81 -10.13 15.43
C ASP A 107 -2.68 -9.08 16.17
N GLY A 108 -2.80 -7.83 15.72
CA GLY A 108 -3.56 -6.77 16.37
C GLY A 108 -2.98 -6.31 17.71
N VAL A 109 -1.73 -6.67 18.05
CA VAL A 109 -1.13 -6.46 19.37
C VAL A 109 0.20 -5.70 19.29
N ILE A 110 0.23 -4.51 19.90
CA ILE A 110 1.37 -3.57 19.85
C ILE A 110 2.68 -4.15 20.44
N VAL A 111 2.61 -5.02 21.45
CA VAL A 111 3.80 -5.58 22.13
C VAL A 111 4.53 -6.66 21.34
N ASN A 112 3.99 -7.08 20.19
CA ASN A 112 4.47 -8.21 19.40
C ASN A 112 5.16 -7.80 18.09
N TYR A 113 5.72 -6.59 18.00
CA TYR A 113 6.35 -6.09 16.77
C TYR A 113 7.35 -7.09 16.14
N THR A 114 8.18 -7.78 16.93
CA THR A 114 9.12 -8.80 16.42
C THR A 114 8.45 -10.11 15.97
N GLN A 115 7.30 -10.45 16.56
CA GLN A 115 6.50 -11.61 16.13
C GLN A 115 5.85 -11.32 14.78
N ASP A 116 5.18 -10.16 14.64
CA ASP A 116 4.63 -9.69 13.37
C ASP A 116 5.69 -9.61 12.27
N GLU A 117 6.92 -9.17 12.57
CA GLU A 117 8.02 -9.22 11.60
C GLU A 117 8.31 -10.65 11.10
N THR A 118 8.27 -11.62 12.01
CA THR A 118 8.50 -13.04 11.66
C THR A 118 7.34 -13.59 10.84
N ASP A 119 6.11 -13.19 11.15
CA ASP A 119 4.90 -13.60 10.43
C ASP A 119 4.79 -12.96 9.05
N LEU A 120 5.25 -11.71 8.92
CA LEU A 120 5.46 -11.07 7.62
C LEU A 120 6.48 -11.86 6.79
N TYR A 121 7.64 -12.22 7.35
CA TYR A 121 8.66 -12.98 6.61
C TYR A 121 8.17 -14.36 6.19
N TRP A 122 7.36 -15.01 7.03
CA TRP A 122 6.68 -16.25 6.68
C TRP A 122 5.70 -16.04 5.49
N SER A 123 4.99 -14.91 5.48
CA SER A 123 4.01 -14.57 4.44
C SER A 123 4.62 -14.15 3.09
N VAL A 124 5.93 -13.87 3.02
CA VAL A 124 6.62 -13.41 1.80
C VAL A 124 6.47 -14.39 0.64
N GLU A 125 6.49 -15.70 0.91
CA GLU A 125 6.31 -16.73 -0.13
C GLU A 125 4.91 -16.67 -0.75
N ALA A 126 3.87 -16.60 0.08
CA ALA A 126 2.49 -16.47 -0.39
C ALA A 126 2.27 -15.15 -1.16
N LEU A 127 2.88 -14.05 -0.71
CA LEU A 127 2.81 -12.76 -1.40
C LEU A 127 3.50 -12.82 -2.77
N GLN A 128 4.71 -13.39 -2.84
CA GLN A 128 5.43 -13.58 -4.10
C GLN A 128 4.64 -14.44 -5.08
N LYS A 129 4.09 -15.57 -4.62
CA LYS A 129 3.24 -16.42 -5.46
C LYS A 129 2.00 -15.66 -5.96
N THR A 130 1.31 -14.92 -5.08
CA THR A 130 0.13 -14.14 -5.45
C THR A 130 0.46 -13.10 -6.52
N LEU A 131 1.59 -12.40 -6.39
CA LEU A 131 2.06 -11.44 -7.39
C LEU A 131 2.37 -12.11 -8.74
N ALA A 132 3.01 -13.28 -8.73
CA ALA A 132 3.25 -14.08 -9.94
C ALA A 132 1.93 -14.51 -10.61
N ASP A 133 1.01 -15.09 -9.83
CA ASP A 133 -0.30 -15.54 -10.33
C ASP A 133 -1.10 -14.37 -10.93
N MET A 134 -1.02 -13.18 -10.33
CA MET A 134 -1.65 -11.97 -10.90
C MET A 134 -1.00 -11.55 -12.23
N ILE A 135 0.32 -11.66 -12.37
CA ILE A 135 0.98 -11.37 -13.65
C ILE A 135 0.55 -12.37 -14.72
N GLU A 136 0.42 -13.66 -14.37
CA GLU A 136 -0.05 -14.71 -15.27
C GLU A 136 -1.50 -14.48 -15.72
N GLU A 137 -2.40 -14.15 -14.78
CA GLU A 137 -3.82 -13.94 -15.07
C GLU A 137 -4.07 -12.66 -15.90
N PHE A 138 -3.44 -11.55 -15.51
CA PHE A 138 -3.76 -10.23 -16.07
C PHE A 138 -2.80 -9.78 -17.17
N GLY A 139 -1.58 -10.32 -17.21
CA GLY A 139 -0.52 -9.97 -18.14
C GLY A 139 0.50 -8.99 -17.58
N THR A 140 1.69 -8.97 -18.20
CA THR A 140 2.81 -8.11 -17.80
C THR A 140 2.49 -6.62 -17.93
N GLY A 141 2.95 -5.82 -16.97
CA GLY A 141 2.83 -4.37 -16.98
C GLY A 141 1.40 -3.87 -16.80
N LYS A 142 0.50 -4.71 -16.27
CA LYS A 142 -0.90 -4.38 -15.97
C LYS A 142 -1.25 -4.48 -14.49
N VAL A 143 -0.44 -5.16 -13.68
CA VAL A 143 -0.68 -5.28 -12.23
C VAL A 143 -0.07 -4.07 -11.50
N ASN A 144 -0.81 -3.53 -10.54
CA ASN A 144 -0.38 -2.42 -9.69
C ASN A 144 -0.22 -2.89 -8.25
N VAL A 145 0.89 -2.52 -7.61
CA VAL A 145 1.22 -2.94 -6.25
C VAL A 145 1.21 -1.72 -5.34
N ILE A 146 0.48 -1.80 -4.23
CA ILE A 146 0.44 -0.80 -3.18
C ILE A 146 0.80 -1.51 -1.87
N ALA A 147 1.67 -0.93 -1.06
CA ALA A 147 1.98 -1.47 0.25
C ALA A 147 2.11 -0.36 1.28
N HIS A 148 1.74 -0.64 2.53
CA HIS A 148 1.77 0.33 3.63
C HIS A 148 2.63 -0.16 4.80
N SER A 149 3.40 0.74 5.40
CA SER A 149 4.12 0.49 6.67
C SER A 149 4.97 -0.78 6.60
N LEU A 150 4.88 -1.67 7.59
CA LEU A 150 5.62 -2.93 7.62
C LEU A 150 5.31 -3.84 6.42
N GLY A 151 4.12 -3.74 5.82
CA GLY A 151 3.76 -4.45 4.60
C GLY A 151 4.66 -4.12 3.40
N THR A 152 5.27 -2.92 3.37
CA THR A 152 6.23 -2.57 2.31
C THR A 152 7.47 -3.45 2.35
N ARG A 153 7.88 -3.89 3.54
CA ARG A 153 9.03 -4.77 3.72
C ARG A 153 8.77 -6.15 3.14
N GLY A 154 7.59 -6.72 3.40
CA GLY A 154 7.16 -7.99 2.83
C GLY A 154 7.04 -7.93 1.31
N THR A 155 6.39 -6.87 0.80
CA THR A 155 6.27 -6.62 -0.65
C THR A 155 7.63 -6.48 -1.32
N MET A 156 8.56 -5.72 -0.72
CA MET A 156 9.92 -5.56 -1.23
C MET A 156 10.65 -6.91 -1.34
N LEU A 157 10.58 -7.73 -0.29
CA LEU A 157 11.22 -9.06 -0.29
C LEU A 157 10.60 -9.99 -1.33
N ALA A 158 9.27 -9.97 -1.49
CA ALA A 158 8.57 -10.73 -2.51
C ALA A 158 9.00 -10.31 -3.94
N LEU A 159 9.13 -9.01 -4.19
CA LEU A 159 9.62 -8.48 -5.47
C LEU A 159 11.08 -8.86 -5.74
N VAL A 160 11.95 -8.83 -4.72
CA VAL A 160 13.33 -9.31 -4.87
C VAL A 160 13.37 -10.80 -5.23
N ARG A 161 12.55 -11.63 -4.58
CA ARG A 161 12.43 -13.06 -4.92
C ARG A 161 11.96 -13.25 -6.36
N LEU A 162 10.90 -12.55 -6.79
CA LEU A 162 10.42 -12.58 -8.18
C LEU A 162 11.50 -12.17 -9.17
N SER A 163 12.27 -11.13 -8.86
CA SER A 163 13.38 -10.66 -9.70
C SER A 163 14.47 -11.73 -9.89
N ILE A 164 14.71 -12.53 -8.85
CA ILE A 164 15.70 -13.61 -8.87
C ILE A 164 15.17 -14.81 -9.66
N GLU A 165 13.92 -15.21 -9.44
CA GLU A 165 13.27 -16.32 -10.16
C GLU A 165 13.14 -16.05 -11.67
N HIS A 166 12.88 -14.80 -12.04
CA HIS A 166 12.71 -14.38 -13.42
C HIS A 166 13.94 -13.60 -13.92
N GLU A 167 15.12 -14.24 -13.87
CA GLU A 167 16.39 -13.62 -14.26
C GLU A 167 16.41 -13.07 -15.71
N SER A 168 15.54 -13.58 -16.59
CA SER A 168 15.29 -13.04 -17.94
C SER A 168 14.72 -11.62 -17.93
N VAL A 169 14.00 -11.22 -16.88
CA VAL A 169 13.45 -9.87 -16.69
C VAL A 169 14.56 -8.84 -16.43
N LYS A 170 15.67 -9.25 -15.80
CA LYS A 170 16.86 -8.38 -15.65
C LYS A 170 17.52 -7.98 -16.97
N LYS A 171 17.30 -8.78 -18.03
CA LYS A 171 17.84 -8.55 -19.38
C LYS A 171 16.84 -7.89 -20.32
N SER A 172 15.62 -7.62 -19.83
CA SER A 172 14.53 -7.15 -20.68
C SER A 172 14.67 -5.66 -21.01
N SER A 173 14.43 -5.33 -22.28
CA SER A 173 14.34 -3.95 -22.78
C SER A 173 13.12 -3.23 -22.22
N ALA A 174 13.07 -1.90 -22.35
CA ALA A 174 11.91 -1.09 -22.00
C ALA A 174 10.62 -1.67 -22.62
N GLY A 175 9.59 -1.94 -21.79
CA GLY A 175 8.31 -2.47 -22.23
C GLY A 175 7.94 -3.87 -21.73
N ASN A 176 8.81 -4.56 -20.96
CA ASN A 176 8.54 -5.89 -20.40
C ASN A 176 8.50 -5.91 -18.86
N GLN A 177 8.25 -4.76 -18.22
CA GLN A 177 8.07 -4.69 -16.77
C GLN A 177 6.87 -5.55 -16.33
N MET A 178 7.01 -6.26 -15.22
CA MET A 178 5.95 -7.10 -14.66
C MET A 178 4.78 -6.26 -14.11
N PHE A 179 5.10 -5.13 -13.49
CA PHE A 179 4.14 -4.24 -12.84
C PHE A 179 4.07 -2.89 -13.54
N ASP A 180 2.88 -2.29 -13.55
CA ASP A 180 2.72 -0.92 -14.00
C ASP A 180 3.23 0.06 -12.94
N GLN A 181 2.67 -0.03 -11.73
CA GLN A 181 3.02 0.82 -10.58
C GLN A 181 3.47 -0.01 -9.39
N LEU A 182 4.49 0.48 -8.68
CA LEU A 182 4.81 0.09 -7.31
C LEU A 182 4.71 1.34 -6.42
N VAL A 183 3.77 1.34 -5.48
CA VAL A 183 3.54 2.44 -4.54
C VAL A 183 3.80 2.00 -3.11
N LEU A 184 4.75 2.65 -2.46
CA LEU A 184 5.07 2.40 -1.06
C LEU A 184 4.60 3.59 -0.21
N LEU A 185 3.72 3.32 0.75
CA LEU A 185 3.09 4.31 1.62
C LEU A 185 3.67 4.16 3.02
N ALA A 186 4.24 5.23 3.56
CA ALA A 186 4.80 5.27 4.91
C ALA A 186 5.69 4.05 5.19
N ALA A 187 6.60 3.75 4.26
CA ALA A 187 7.33 2.49 4.19
C ALA A 187 8.20 2.24 5.44
N ASP A 188 7.89 1.19 6.20
CA ASP A 188 8.72 0.72 7.31
C ASP A 188 9.77 -0.27 6.79
N THR A 189 10.75 0.28 6.10
CA THR A 189 11.88 -0.44 5.54
C THR A 189 13.10 0.42 5.71
N ASP A 190 14.24 -0.18 6.03
CA ASP A 190 15.50 0.54 6.09
C ASP A 190 15.83 1.14 4.72
N ALA A 191 16.08 2.45 4.67
CA ALA A 191 16.33 3.14 3.42
C ALA A 191 17.61 2.64 2.72
N GLY A 192 18.65 2.29 3.47
CA GLY A 192 19.88 1.73 2.93
C GLY A 192 19.71 0.30 2.43
N ILE A 193 18.85 -0.50 3.07
CA ILE A 193 18.48 -1.83 2.55
C ILE A 193 17.69 -1.69 1.25
N PHE A 194 16.73 -0.75 1.20
CA PHE A 194 15.97 -0.50 -0.03
C PHE A 194 16.88 -0.08 -1.19
N GLU A 195 17.86 0.81 -0.95
CA GLU A 195 18.84 1.20 -1.95
C GLU A 195 19.63 0.00 -2.49
N GLN A 196 20.03 -0.94 -1.63
CA GLN A 196 20.70 -2.19 -2.06
C GLN A 196 19.79 -3.10 -2.88
N TYR A 197 18.48 -3.10 -2.62
CA TYR A 197 17.50 -3.93 -3.33
C TYR A 197 16.91 -3.26 -4.57
N LEU A 198 17.06 -1.95 -4.71
CA LEU A 198 16.55 -1.18 -5.84
C LEU A 198 16.98 -1.74 -7.21
N PRO A 199 18.23 -2.21 -7.42
CA PRO A 199 18.63 -2.85 -8.69
C PRO A 199 17.81 -4.10 -9.06
N TYR A 200 17.26 -4.81 -8.08
CA TYR A 200 16.40 -5.98 -8.31
C TYR A 200 14.94 -5.57 -8.58
N ILE A 201 14.48 -4.49 -7.94
CA ILE A 201 13.08 -4.06 -7.97
C ILE A 201 12.80 -3.13 -9.16
N LYS A 202 13.70 -2.19 -9.45
CA LYS A 202 13.57 -1.18 -10.51
C LYS A 202 13.23 -1.78 -11.88
N PRO A 203 13.81 -2.92 -12.31
CA PRO A 203 13.43 -3.53 -13.60
C PRO A 203 12.01 -4.13 -13.62
N LEU A 204 11.38 -4.37 -12.47
CA LEU A 204 10.08 -5.04 -12.39
C LEU A 204 8.89 -4.09 -12.60
N ALA A 205 9.03 -2.81 -12.27
CA ALA A 205 7.93 -1.85 -12.31
C ALA A 205 8.22 -0.72 -13.30
N LYS A 206 7.22 -0.26 -14.06
CA LYS A 206 7.40 0.91 -14.94
C LYS A 206 7.59 2.20 -14.14
N ARG A 207 6.96 2.28 -12.97
CA ARG A 207 7.10 3.40 -12.04
C ARG A 207 7.13 2.92 -10.60
N ILE A 208 8.05 3.49 -9.82
CA ILE A 208 8.13 3.32 -8.37
C ILE A 208 7.87 4.67 -7.73
N THR A 209 6.89 4.75 -6.83
CA THR A 209 6.55 5.97 -6.09
C THR A 209 6.53 5.68 -4.59
N ILE A 210 7.19 6.52 -3.81
CA ILE A 210 7.25 6.40 -2.35
C ILE A 210 6.68 7.66 -1.73
N TYR A 211 5.65 7.50 -0.89
CA TYR A 211 5.10 8.59 -0.11
C TYR A 211 5.78 8.62 1.26
N VAL A 212 6.17 9.83 1.68
CA VAL A 212 6.97 10.04 2.88
C VAL A 212 6.44 11.21 3.71
N SER A 213 6.69 11.18 5.02
CA SER A 213 6.33 12.28 5.92
C SER A 213 7.37 12.49 7.01
N SER A 214 7.64 13.73 7.39
CA SER A 214 8.42 14.09 8.58
C SER A 214 7.61 13.97 9.89
N TYR A 215 6.29 13.81 9.81
CA TYR A 215 5.38 13.80 10.96
C TYR A 215 4.82 12.40 11.29
N ASP A 216 5.48 11.36 10.79
CA ASP A 216 5.10 9.96 10.99
C ASP A 216 5.70 9.41 12.30
N SER A 217 4.91 9.41 13.36
CA SER A 217 5.39 8.99 14.69
C SER A 217 5.67 7.48 14.81
N PRO A 218 4.90 6.56 14.17
CA PRO A 218 5.25 5.14 14.12
C PRO A 218 6.59 4.87 13.43
N LEU A 219 6.87 5.53 12.31
CA LEU A 219 8.16 5.37 11.65
C LEU A 219 9.32 5.93 12.48
N ALA A 220 9.12 7.03 13.23
CA ALA A 220 10.12 7.52 14.17
C ALA A 220 10.41 6.52 15.30
N ALA A 221 9.38 5.83 15.79
CA ALA A 221 9.56 4.74 16.76
C ALA A 221 10.29 3.53 16.14
N SER A 222 9.96 3.18 14.89
CA SER A 222 10.65 2.11 14.16
C SER A 222 12.12 2.46 13.89
N GLU A 223 12.44 3.69 13.48
CA GLU A 223 13.82 4.16 13.37
C GLU A 223 14.57 4.03 14.70
N ASN A 224 13.96 4.45 15.81
CA ASN A 224 14.59 4.33 17.13
C ASN A 224 14.92 2.86 17.48
N LEU A 225 14.00 1.95 17.17
CA LEU A 225 14.17 0.52 17.42
C LEU A 225 15.24 -0.12 16.51
N HIS A 226 15.31 0.26 15.23
CA HIS A 226 16.17 -0.38 14.23
C HIS A 226 17.48 0.36 13.95
N GLY A 227 17.63 1.59 14.43
CA GLY A 227 18.87 2.37 14.41
C GLY A 227 19.17 3.18 13.14
N TYR A 228 18.31 3.13 12.12
CA TYR A 228 18.54 3.82 10.84
C TYR A 228 17.25 4.42 10.26
N PRO A 229 17.33 5.46 9.41
CA PRO A 229 16.16 6.07 8.80
C PRO A 229 15.30 5.06 8.02
N ARG A 230 13.98 5.16 8.19
CA ARG A 230 12.99 4.40 7.43
C ARG A 230 12.69 5.09 6.11
N LEU A 231 12.40 4.30 5.09
CA LEU A 231 12.13 4.72 3.72
C LEU A 231 10.91 5.65 3.62
N GLY A 232 9.93 5.50 4.52
CA GLY A 232 8.76 6.36 4.63
C GLY A 232 8.99 7.70 5.35
N GLN A 233 10.17 7.95 5.91
CA GLN A 233 10.49 9.20 6.60
C GLN A 233 11.12 10.19 5.62
N SER A 234 10.63 11.43 5.58
CA SER A 234 11.22 12.50 4.79
C SER A 234 12.64 12.80 5.27
N GLY A 235 13.60 12.95 4.35
CA GLY A 235 14.99 13.23 4.72
C GLY A 235 15.97 13.13 3.56
N SER A 236 17.23 13.49 3.80
CA SER A 236 18.28 13.48 2.78
C SER A 236 18.65 12.07 2.30
N HIS A 237 18.37 11.02 3.10
CA HIS A 237 18.62 9.62 2.75
C HIS A 237 17.81 9.13 1.54
N LEU A 238 16.81 9.89 1.10
CA LEU A 238 15.97 9.56 -0.07
C LEU A 238 16.48 10.20 -1.38
N LYS A 239 17.45 11.11 -1.29
CA LYS A 239 18.02 11.79 -2.46
C LYS A 239 18.92 10.81 -3.21
N GLY A 240 18.80 10.77 -4.54
CA GLY A 240 19.67 9.94 -5.39
C GLY A 240 19.13 8.52 -5.67
N LEU A 241 17.95 8.17 -5.16
CA LEU A 241 17.27 6.93 -5.54
C LEU A 241 16.78 7.00 -7.00
N GLU A 242 17.64 6.62 -7.94
CA GLU A 242 17.37 6.74 -9.37
C GLU A 242 16.20 5.86 -9.83
N GLY A 243 15.23 6.45 -10.54
CA GLY A 243 14.06 5.75 -11.04
C GLY A 243 12.95 5.56 -10.01
N VAL A 244 13.04 6.27 -8.88
CA VAL A 244 12.02 6.32 -7.83
C VAL A 244 11.48 7.75 -7.73
N GLU A 245 10.17 7.93 -7.69
CA GLU A 245 9.55 9.22 -7.40
C GLU A 245 9.24 9.31 -5.89
N ILE A 246 9.84 10.27 -5.19
CA ILE A 246 9.54 10.56 -3.78
C ILE A 246 8.49 11.66 -3.70
N ILE A 247 7.40 11.38 -3.00
CA ILE A 247 6.31 12.31 -2.74
C ILE A 247 6.27 12.62 -1.25
N ASP A 248 6.75 13.80 -0.89
CA ASP A 248 6.78 14.29 0.47
C ASP A 248 5.48 15.00 0.81
N VAL A 249 4.75 14.41 1.75
CA VAL A 249 3.45 14.89 2.23
C VAL A 249 3.58 15.74 3.50
N SER A 250 4.79 16.17 3.86
CA SER A 250 5.01 16.96 5.08
C SER A 250 4.38 18.36 5.02
N ASP A 251 4.08 18.88 3.83
CA ASP A 251 3.45 20.20 3.68
C ASP A 251 1.91 20.15 3.79
N VAL A 252 1.30 18.96 3.87
CA VAL A 252 -0.16 18.83 4.06
C VAL A 252 -0.50 18.60 5.54
N PRO A 253 -1.67 19.07 6.02
CA PRO A 253 -2.05 18.91 7.42
C PRO A 253 -2.12 17.44 7.86
N VAL A 254 -1.67 17.16 9.08
CA VAL A 254 -1.84 15.86 9.72
C VAL A 254 -3.30 15.70 10.15
N GLN A 255 -4.07 14.89 9.41
CA GLN A 255 -5.49 14.66 9.67
C GLN A 255 -5.76 13.45 10.59
N TYR A 256 -4.74 12.65 10.88
CA TYR A 256 -4.81 11.51 11.79
C TYR A 256 -3.65 11.57 12.80
N PRO A 257 -3.86 11.37 14.12
CA PRO A 257 -2.90 11.75 15.17
C PRO A 257 -1.47 11.24 15.04
N SER A 258 -1.25 10.10 14.36
CA SER A 258 0.09 9.51 14.18
C SER A 258 0.84 10.00 12.94
N GLY A 259 0.18 10.69 12.02
CA GLY A 259 0.74 11.03 10.70
C GLY A 259 0.97 9.82 9.77
N HIS A 260 0.63 8.60 10.18
CA HIS A 260 1.00 7.35 9.49
C HIS A 260 -0.04 6.82 8.50
N LEU A 261 -1.26 7.37 8.54
CA LEU A 261 -2.42 6.93 7.76
C LEU A 261 -2.90 8.01 6.77
N TYR A 262 -1.98 8.88 6.32
CA TYR A 262 -2.31 9.99 5.43
C TYR A 262 -2.97 9.52 4.12
N HIS A 263 -2.71 8.29 3.65
CA HIS A 263 -3.26 7.73 2.42
C HIS A 263 -4.75 7.37 2.53
N LEU A 264 -5.27 7.22 3.75
CA LEU A 264 -6.68 6.95 4.02
C LEU A 264 -7.46 8.22 4.34
N TYR A 265 -6.79 9.21 4.94
CA TYR A 265 -7.51 10.29 5.63
C TYR A 265 -7.12 11.69 5.20
N ASN A 266 -6.07 11.88 4.38
CA ASN A 266 -5.74 13.19 3.85
C ASN A 266 -6.22 13.31 2.39
N ARG A 267 -7.17 14.21 2.15
CA ARG A 267 -7.76 14.43 0.81
C ARG A 267 -6.74 14.80 -0.26
N ALA A 268 -5.76 15.65 0.04
CA ALA A 268 -4.72 16.01 -0.92
C ALA A 268 -3.89 14.79 -1.35
N VAL A 269 -3.58 13.89 -0.41
CA VAL A 269 -2.87 12.65 -0.73
C VAL A 269 -3.75 11.71 -1.55
N ILE A 270 -5.03 11.56 -1.20
CA ILE A 270 -5.98 10.74 -1.97
C ILE A 270 -6.12 11.26 -3.40
N ASP A 271 -6.20 12.58 -3.58
CA ASP A 271 -6.29 13.21 -4.89
C ASP A 271 -5.00 13.00 -5.71
N ASP A 272 -3.83 13.08 -5.08
CA ASP A 272 -2.54 12.77 -5.72
C ASP A 272 -2.42 11.28 -6.10
N LEU A 273 -2.81 10.37 -5.21
CA LEU A 273 -2.90 8.93 -5.47
C LEU A 273 -3.86 8.63 -6.61
N ASN A 274 -4.99 9.33 -6.71
CA ASN A 274 -5.92 9.20 -7.83
C ASN A 274 -5.28 9.62 -9.16
N GLN A 275 -4.52 10.71 -9.18
CA GLN A 275 -3.79 11.14 -10.38
C GLN A 275 -2.72 10.11 -10.80
N LEU A 276 -2.05 9.48 -9.83
CA LEU A 276 -1.07 8.42 -10.06
C LEU A 276 -1.73 7.13 -10.57
N LEU A 277 -2.69 6.58 -9.81
CA LEU A 277 -3.21 5.22 -10.01
C LEU A 277 -4.30 5.13 -11.08
N ASN A 278 -5.15 6.15 -11.19
CA ASN A 278 -6.20 6.22 -12.22
C ASN A 278 -5.77 7.00 -13.45
N GLY A 279 -4.93 8.02 -13.27
CA GLY A 279 -4.41 8.84 -14.36
C GLY A 279 -3.13 8.33 -15.00
N ASN A 280 -2.43 7.39 -14.37
CA ASN A 280 -1.08 6.93 -14.76
C ASN A 280 -0.10 8.09 -14.98
N LYS A 281 -0.21 9.13 -14.16
CA LYS A 281 0.59 10.36 -14.30
C LYS A 281 1.88 10.24 -13.52
N ALA A 282 3.01 10.54 -14.16
CA ALA A 282 4.28 10.75 -13.48
C ALA A 282 4.18 11.93 -12.50
N ALA A 283 5.06 12.00 -11.49
CA ALA A 283 5.08 13.12 -10.55
C ALA A 283 5.09 14.51 -11.24
N ALA A 284 5.82 14.66 -12.36
CA ALA A 284 5.87 15.91 -13.12
C ALA A 284 4.54 16.31 -13.80
N GLU A 285 3.60 15.39 -13.94
CA GLU A 285 2.30 15.58 -14.61
C GLU A 285 1.15 15.76 -13.61
N ARG A 286 1.40 15.53 -12.31
CA ARG A 286 0.40 15.60 -11.24
C ARG A 286 0.30 17.01 -10.69
N LYS A 287 -0.93 17.47 -10.48
CA LYS A 287 -1.23 18.77 -9.88
C LYS A 287 -0.81 18.78 -8.41
N HIS A 288 -0.48 19.97 -7.90
CA HIS A 288 -0.08 20.23 -6.51
C HIS A 288 1.27 19.59 -6.09
N LEU A 289 1.99 18.95 -7.00
CA LEU A 289 3.37 18.54 -6.76
C LEU A 289 4.35 19.63 -7.18
N LYS A 290 5.21 20.05 -6.24
CA LYS A 290 6.32 20.97 -6.50
C LYS A 290 7.63 20.21 -6.46
N LYS A 291 8.40 20.25 -7.55
CA LYS A 291 9.73 19.62 -7.61
C LYS A 291 10.68 20.30 -6.62
N ASP A 292 11.33 19.53 -5.77
CA ASP A 292 12.34 19.98 -4.80
C ASP A 292 13.75 19.51 -5.19
N ALA A 293 13.87 18.27 -5.70
CA ALA A 293 15.10 17.71 -6.24
C ALA A 293 14.79 16.79 -7.43
N ASP A 294 15.80 16.17 -8.04
CA ASP A 294 15.65 15.37 -9.26
C ASP A 294 14.55 14.29 -9.16
N ASN A 295 14.53 13.57 -8.04
CA ASN A 295 13.59 12.50 -7.75
C ASN A 295 12.58 12.86 -6.65
N TYR A 296 12.54 14.11 -6.18
CA TYR A 296 11.85 14.51 -4.95
C TYR A 296 10.84 15.63 -5.20
N TRP A 297 9.61 15.42 -4.75
CA TRP A 297 8.48 16.32 -4.93
C TRP A 297 7.79 16.56 -3.60
N ARG A 298 7.36 17.80 -3.35
CA ARG A 298 6.56 18.17 -2.17
C ARG A 298 5.11 18.35 -2.59
N LEU A 299 4.20 17.63 -1.95
CA LEU A 299 2.77 17.79 -2.13
C LEU A 299 2.31 19.04 -1.40
N GLN A 300 1.81 20.03 -2.15
CA GLN A 300 1.25 21.25 -1.59
C GLN A 300 -0.21 21.02 -1.17
N PRO A 301 -0.69 21.66 -0.08
CA PRO A 301 -2.12 21.71 0.19
C PRO A 301 -2.82 22.34 -1.02
N GLY A 302 -3.91 21.72 -1.48
CA GLY A 302 -4.71 22.29 -2.56
C GLY A 302 -5.30 23.64 -2.14
N ASP A 303 -5.71 24.45 -3.11
CA ASP A 303 -6.26 25.80 -2.87
C ASP A 303 -7.58 25.79 -2.02
N ASP A 304 -8.16 24.61 -1.79
CA ASP A 304 -9.43 24.38 -1.08
C ASP A 304 -9.27 23.73 0.31
N ILE A 305 -8.07 23.78 0.94
CA ILE A 305 -7.79 23.19 2.27
C ILE A 305 -7.52 24.26 3.32
#